data_AF-A0A5P9VQ08-F1
#
_entry.id   AF-A0A5P9VQ08-F1
#
_cell.length_a   1.000
_cell.length_b   1.000
_cell.length_c   1.000
_cell.angle_alpha   90.00
_cell.angle_beta   90.00
_cell.angle_gamma   90.00
#
_symmetry.space_group_name_H-M   'P 1'
#
loop_
_entity.id
_entity.type
_entity.pdbx_description
1 polymer ?
#
loop_
_entity_poly.entity_id
_entity_poly.type
_entity_poly.pdbx_seq_one_letter_code
_entity_poly.pdbx_strand_id
1 'polypeptide(L)' 'REEKTLEMSADGKGVEVQRYKGLGEMNPEQLWETTLNPENRILKQVNIENAGEADRIFSMLMG' A
#
# COMPACT_ATOMS: atom_id res chain seq x y z
N ARG A 1 3.93 -4.02 12.85
CA ARG A 1 4.30 -2.63 13.21
C ARG A 1 5.44 -2.67 14.20
N GLU A 2 5.27 -3.36 15.33
CA GLU A 2 6.33 -3.56 16.33
C GLU A 2 7.60 -4.20 15.76
N GLU A 3 7.48 -5.23 14.91
CA GLU A 3 8.63 -5.90 14.28
C GLU A 3 9.51 -4.94 13.45
N LYS A 4 8.92 -4.10 12.59
CA LYS A 4 9.67 -3.12 11.79
C LYS A 4 10.31 -2.01 12.63
N THR A 5 9.69 -1.63 13.74
CA THR A 5 10.26 -0.61 14.64
C THR A 5 11.43 -1.18 15.44
N LEU A 6 11.36 -2.46 15.84
CA LEU A 6 12.42 -3.20 16.53
C LEU A 6 13.63 -3.48 15.62
N GLU A 7 13.42 -3.69 14.31
CA GLU A 7 14.51 -3.81 13.33
C GLU A 7 15.28 -2.48 13.14
N MET A 8 14.61 -1.34 13.25
CA MET A 8 15.21 -0.02 13.03
C MET A 8 15.81 0.60 14.30
N SER A 9 15.34 0.24 15.50
CA SER A 9 16.05 0.53 16.75
C SER A 9 15.79 -0.55 17.80
N ALA A 10 16.85 -0.98 18.50
CA ALA A 10 16.81 -2.09 19.47
C ALA A 10 15.80 -1.87 20.62
N ASP A 11 15.48 -0.60 20.93
CA ASP A 11 14.54 -0.21 21.98
C ASP A 11 13.20 0.31 21.43
N GLY A 12 13.00 0.32 20.10
CA GLY A 12 11.81 0.85 19.43
C GLY A 12 11.55 2.36 19.64
N LYS A 13 12.42 3.04 20.39
CA LYS A 13 12.33 4.48 20.70
C LYS A 13 13.00 5.30 19.59
N GLY A 14 12.36 6.41 19.22
CA GLY A 14 12.89 7.39 18.26
C GLY A 14 12.59 7.13 16.79
N VAL A 15 11.91 6.03 16.45
CA VAL A 15 11.49 5.74 15.07
C VAL A 15 10.12 6.34 14.81
N GLU A 16 10.05 7.34 13.94
CA GLU A 16 8.79 7.88 13.45
C GLU A 16 8.27 7.07 12.27
N VAL A 17 7.08 6.49 12.40
CA VAL A 17 6.48 5.64 11.37
C VAL A 17 5.40 6.44 10.64
N GLN A 18 5.66 6.78 9.39
CA GLN A 18 4.68 7.40 8.51
C GLN A 18 3.88 6.34 7.76
N ARG A 19 2.55 6.48 7.74
CA ARG A 19 1.64 5.62 6.97
C ARG A 19 0.95 6.45 5.90
N TYR A 20 1.29 6.17 4.64
CA TYR A 20 0.61 6.75 3.50
C TYR A 20 -0.82 6.18 3.38
N LYS A 21 -1.82 7.05 3.41
CA LYS A 21 -3.24 6.69 3.23
C LYS A 21 -3.77 7.05 1.84
N GLY A 22 -3.05 7.89 1.11
CA GLY A 22 -3.35 8.26 -0.26
C GLY A 22 -2.09 8.55 -1.06
N LEU A 23 -2.20 8.47 -2.40
CA LEU A 23 -1.08 8.71 -3.30
C LEU A 23 -0.58 10.16 -3.26
N GLY A 24 -1.49 11.11 -2.98
CA GLY A 24 -1.14 12.54 -2.87
C GLY A 24 -0.41 12.92 -1.59
N GLU A 25 -0.21 11.99 -0.65
CA GLU A 25 0.62 12.21 0.55
C GLU A 25 2.11 12.02 0.26
N MET A 26 2.46 11.58 -0.96
CA MET A 26 3.83 11.34 -1.41
C MET A 26 4.29 12.44 -2.36
N ASN A 27 5.59 12.74 -2.31
CA ASN A 27 6.21 13.57 -3.34
C ASN A 27 6.30 12.81 -4.68
N PRO A 28 6.32 13.49 -5.83
CA PRO A 28 6.37 12.85 -7.14
C PRO A 28 7.55 11.88 -7.33
N GLU A 29 8.73 12.23 -6.81
CA GLU A 29 9.94 11.39 -6.85
C GLU A 29 9.73 10.09 -6.07
N GLN A 30 9.15 10.17 -4.87
CA GLN A 30 8.85 9.01 -4.03
C GLN A 30 7.81 8.10 -4.68
N LEU A 31 6.77 8.67 -5.30
CA LEU A 31 5.75 7.91 -6.02
C LEU A 31 6.38 7.14 -7.20
N TRP A 32 7.27 7.79 -7.95
CA TRP A 32 7.97 7.16 -9.06
C TRP A 32 8.83 5.98 -8.57
N GLU A 33 9.69 6.21 -7.57
CA GLU A 33 10.62 5.19 -7.07
C GLU A 33 9.93 3.98 -6.43
N THR A 34 8.82 4.21 -5.71
CA THR A 34 8.15 3.15 -4.93
C THR A 34 7.09 2.41 -5.73
N THR A 35 6.36 3.10 -6.60
CA THR A 35 5.12 2.57 -7.21
C THR A 35 5.23 2.40 -8.71
N LEU A 36 5.99 3.24 -9.42
CA LEU A 36 6.00 3.26 -10.89
C LEU A 36 7.24 2.63 -11.51
N ASN A 37 8.39 2.69 -10.83
CA ASN A 37 9.65 2.13 -11.31
C ASN A 37 9.54 0.59 -11.51
N PRO A 38 9.78 0.05 -12.71
CA PRO A 38 9.76 -1.39 -12.98
C PRO A 38 10.60 -2.25 -12.05
N GLU A 39 11.71 -1.72 -11.53
CA GLU A 39 12.63 -2.45 -10.66
C GLU A 39 12.07 -2.63 -9.23
N ASN A 40 11.30 -1.66 -8.74
CA ASN A 40 10.84 -1.60 -7.36
C ASN A 40 9.31 -1.76 -7.20
N ARG A 41 8.54 -1.66 -8.29
CA ARG A 41 7.08 -1.70 -8.23
C ARG A 41 6.56 -3.08 -7.87
N ILE A 42 5.45 -3.10 -7.14
CA ILE A 42 4.72 -4.31 -6.81
C ILE A 42 3.42 -4.32 -7.60
N LEU A 43 3.28 -5.25 -8.53
CA LEU A 43 2.07 -5.42 -9.34
C LEU A 43 1.22 -6.57 -8.79
N LYS A 44 -0.10 -6.40 -8.84
CA LYS A 44 -1.07 -7.45 -8.51
C LYS A 44 -1.85 -7.82 -9.77
N GLN A 45 -1.78 -9.08 -10.17
CA GLN A 45 -2.57 -9.60 -11.29
C GLN A 45 -4.02 -9.83 -10.84
N VAL A 46 -4.97 -9.48 -11.71
CA VAL A 46 -6.41 -9.62 -11.45
C VAL A 46 -6.96 -10.76 -12.31
N ASN A 47 -7.79 -11.61 -11.69
CA ASN A 47 -8.45 -12.75 -12.34
C ASN A 47 -9.95 -12.50 -12.49
N ILE A 48 -10.62 -13.34 -13.30
CA ILE A 48 -12.07 -13.26 -13.55
C ILE A 48 -12.87 -13.33 -12.24
N GLU A 49 -12.43 -14.14 -11.27
CA GLU A 49 -13.08 -14.26 -9.97
C GLU A 49 -13.10 -12.94 -9.19
N ASN A 50 -12.05 -12.12 -9.31
CA ASN A 50 -11.99 -10.81 -8.65
C ASN A 50 -13.01 -9.84 -9.25
N ALA A 51 -13.30 -9.94 -10.55
CA ALA A 51 -14.32 -9.12 -11.19
C ALA A 51 -15.72 -9.46 -10.65
N GLY A 52 -16.03 -10.74 -10.48
CA GLY A 52 -17.30 -11.18 -9.89
C GLY A 52 -17.44 -10.75 -8.41
N GLU A 53 -16.36 -10.73 -7.64
CA GLU A 53 -16.37 -10.22 -6.27
C GLU A 53 -16.59 -8.70 -6.21
N ALA A 54 -15.91 -7.94 -7.08
CA ALA A 54 -16.09 -6.49 -7.18
C ALA A 54 -17.54 -6.12 -7.52
N ASP A 55 -18.18 -6.83 -8.43
CA ASP A 55 -19.58 -6.61 -8.82
C ASP A 55 -20.57 -6.90 -7.68
N ARG A 56 -20.34 -7.97 -6.90
CA ARG A 56 -21.14 -8.26 -5.70
C ARG A 56 -21.03 -7.14 -4.67
N ILE A 57 -19.82 -6.65 -4.40
CA ILE A 57 -19.59 -5.54 -3.45
C ILE A 57 -20.26 -4.27 -3.96
N PHE A 58 -20.11 -3.95 -5.25
CA PHE A 58 -20.77 -2.81 -5.88
C PHE A 58 -22.29 -2.88 -5.69
N SER A 59 -22.90 -4.00 -6.03
CA SER A 59 -24.34 -4.22 -5.89
C SER A 59 -24.82 -4.13 -4.42
N MET A 60 -24.00 -4.59 -3.46
CA MET A 60 -24.31 -4.47 -2.03
C MET A 60 -24.28 -3.02 -1.53
N LEU A 61 -23.36 -2.20 -2.03
CA LEU A 61 -23.19 -0.80 -1.61
C LEU A 61 -24.13 0.17 -2.33
N MET A 62 -24.62 -0.21 -3.51
CA MET A 62 -25.49 0.62 -4.37
C MET A 62 -26.96 0.13 -4.36
N GLY A 63 -27.30 -0.82 -3.48
CA GLY A 63 -28.65 -1.34 -3.29
C GLY A 63 -29.55 -0.43 -2.46
#